data_AF-A0A9N9NL59-F1
#
_entry.id   AF-A0A9N9NL59-F1
#
_cell.length_a   1.000
_cell.length_b   1.000
_cell.length_c   1.000
_cell.angle_alpha   90.00
_cell.angle_beta   90.00
_cell.angle_gamma   90.00
#
_symmetry.space_group_name_H-M   'P 1'
#
loop_
_entity.id
_entity.type
_entity.pdbx_description
1 polymer ?
#
loop_
_entity_poly.entity_id
_entity_poly.type
_entity_poly.pdbx_seq_one_letter_code
_entity_poly.pdbx_strand_id
1 'polypeptide(L)'
;MSSQNVASSFPLPPEFYKRYTDENLDKLKRIKEHGIEAFTNAGDTLPQDFDIFELEPPKPITKGSYTMFNDPWPVVDRMRTLEETELEQLYPKGEIALELKKLNNSVVFNFVELLDIL
;
A
#
# COMPACT_ATOMS: atom_id res chain seq x y z
N MET A 1 -19.32 17.92 12.10
CA MET A 1 -20.75 17.69 11.79
C MET A 1 -21.02 18.26 10.40
N SER A 2 -20.95 17.44 9.35
CA SER A 2 -21.09 17.91 7.96
C SER A 2 -22.57 18.05 7.61
N SER A 3 -23.00 19.26 7.29
CA SER A 3 -24.40 19.60 6.99
C SER A 3 -24.76 19.10 5.59
N GLN A 4 -25.31 17.89 5.51
CA GLN A 4 -25.74 17.31 4.23
C GLN A 4 -27.04 17.99 3.78
N ASN A 5 -26.94 18.84 2.76
CA ASN A 5 -28.08 19.48 2.11
C ASN A 5 -28.92 18.39 1.40
N VAL A 6 -30.21 18.27 1.73
CA VAL A 6 -31.14 17.17 1.36
C VAL A 6 -31.59 17.25 -0.12
N ALA A 7 -30.83 17.91 -0.99
CA ALA A 7 -31.27 18.27 -2.34
C ALA A 7 -30.78 17.33 -3.45
N SER A 8 -29.74 16.50 -3.22
CA SER A 8 -29.18 15.61 -4.24
C SER A 8 -28.61 14.31 -3.66
N SER A 9 -28.79 13.19 -4.37
CA SER A 9 -28.14 11.89 -4.04
C SER A 9 -26.63 11.90 -4.24
N PHE A 10 -26.11 12.87 -4.98
CA PHE A 10 -24.68 13.03 -5.21
C PHE A 10 -24.06 13.91 -4.10
N PRO A 11 -22.89 13.51 -3.57
CA PRO A 11 -22.18 14.34 -2.61
C PRO A 11 -21.67 15.62 -3.28
N LEU A 12 -21.49 16.66 -2.47
CA LEU A 12 -20.81 17.88 -2.93
C LEU A 12 -19.35 17.56 -3.26
N PRO A 13 -18.75 18.29 -4.23
CA PRO A 13 -17.34 18.15 -4.51
C PRO A 13 -16.50 18.48 -3.27
N PRO A 14 -15.30 17.89 -3.13
CA PRO A 14 -14.42 18.17 -2.00
C PRO A 14 -13.93 19.62 -1.97
N GLU A 15 -13.97 20.28 -0.80
CA GLU A 15 -13.63 21.71 -0.63
C GLU A 15 -12.31 22.18 -1.25
N PHE A 16 -11.31 21.30 -1.37
CA PHE A 16 -10.01 21.63 -1.95
C PHE A 16 -10.08 22.06 -3.42
N TYR A 17 -11.17 21.78 -4.15
CA TYR A 17 -11.33 22.23 -5.54
C TYR A 17 -11.20 23.76 -5.67
N LYS A 18 -11.62 24.52 -4.66
CA LYS A 18 -11.60 26.00 -4.65
C LYS A 18 -10.18 26.58 -4.70
N ARG A 19 -9.17 25.77 -4.38
CA ARG A 19 -7.75 26.18 -4.34
C ARG A 19 -7.10 26.16 -5.72
N TYR A 20 -7.71 25.49 -6.70
CA TYR A 20 -7.23 25.37 -8.07
C TYR A 20 -7.60 26.61 -8.90
N THR A 21 -7.01 27.75 -8.55
CA THR A 21 -7.10 29.01 -9.32
C THR A 21 -5.90 29.17 -10.24
N ASP A 22 -6.04 29.89 -11.34
CA ASP A 22 -4.96 30.15 -12.29
C ASP A 22 -3.73 30.78 -11.61
N GLU A 23 -3.98 31.71 -10.67
CA GLU A 23 -2.93 32.35 -9.87
C GLU A 23 -2.15 31.34 -9.01
N ASN A 24 -2.85 30.45 -8.32
CA ASN A 24 -2.21 29.44 -7.46
C ASN A 24 -1.43 28.41 -8.27
N LEU A 25 -1.94 28.06 -9.45
CA LEU A 25 -1.25 27.17 -10.39
C LEU A 25 0.02 27.81 -10.95
N ASP A 26 0.01 29.11 -11.24
CA ASP A 26 1.19 29.81 -11.72
C ASP A 26 2.25 29.98 -10.61
N LYS A 27 1.83 30.24 -9.36
CA LYS A 27 2.71 30.23 -8.19
C LYS A 27 3.37 28.85 -8.01
N LEU A 28 2.60 27.76 -8.12
CA LEU A 28 3.12 26.40 -8.04
C LEU A 28 4.18 26.12 -9.13
N LYS A 29 3.92 26.52 -10.38
CA LYS A 29 4.90 26.37 -11.48
C LYS A 29 6.20 27.11 -11.19
N ARG A 30 6.13 28.38 -10.77
CA ARG A 30 7.31 29.19 -10.45
C ARG A 30 8.14 28.58 -9.32
N ILE A 31 7.47 28.12 -8.25
CA ILE A 31 8.12 27.47 -7.11
C ILE A 31 8.80 26.17 -7.53
N LYS A 32 8.19 25.40 -8.45
CA LYS A 32 8.77 24.16 -8.97
C LYS A 32 10.01 24.39 -9.83
N GLU A 33 10.02 25.46 -10.62
CA GLU A 33 11.14 25.81 -11.50
C GLU A 33 12.31 26.45 -10.75
N HIS A 34 12.03 27.39 -9.84
CA HIS A 34 13.06 28.26 -9.23
C HIS A 34 13.30 27.96 -7.75
N GLY A 35 12.49 27.08 -7.14
CA GLY A 35 12.52 26.80 -5.71
C GLY A 35 11.78 27.84 -4.87
N ILE A 36 11.46 27.45 -3.63
CA ILE A 36 10.71 28.28 -2.67
C ILE A 36 11.51 29.55 -2.31
N GLU A 37 12.85 29.43 -2.21
CA GLU A 37 13.72 30.54 -1.82
C GLU A 37 13.75 31.66 -2.85
N ALA A 38 13.77 31.33 -4.15
CA ALA A 38 13.71 32.35 -5.21
C ALA A 38 12.35 33.08 -5.20
N PHE A 39 11.27 32.36 -4.89
CA PHE A 39 9.93 32.91 -4.81
C PHE A 39 9.75 33.88 -3.63
N THR A 40 10.24 33.52 -2.43
CA THR A 40 10.17 34.42 -1.26
C THR A 40 11.05 35.66 -1.41
N ASN A 41 12.21 35.52 -2.07
CA ASN A 41 13.10 36.64 -2.37
C ASN A 41 12.51 37.61 -3.42
N ALA A 42 11.62 37.13 -4.29
CA ALA A 42 10.93 37.96 -5.28
C ALA A 42 9.77 38.80 -4.69
N GLY A 43 9.46 38.63 -3.41
CA GLY A 43 8.40 39.38 -2.71
C GLY A 43 6.99 38.78 -2.88
N ASP A 44 6.87 37.62 -3.52
CA ASP A 44 5.60 36.91 -3.63
C ASP A 44 5.28 36.17 -2.31
N THR A 45 4.03 36.27 -1.85
CA THR A 45 3.58 35.62 -0.60
C THR A 45 2.93 34.27 -0.87
N LEU A 46 3.26 33.30 -0.01
CA LEU A 46 2.60 31.99 -0.02
C LEU A 46 1.18 32.11 0.57
N PRO A 47 0.22 31.30 0.11
CA PRO A 47 -1.10 31.21 0.75
C PRO A 47 -0.98 30.85 2.23
N GLN A 48 -1.74 31.52 3.09
CA GLN A 48 -1.75 31.22 4.54
C GLN A 48 -2.70 30.07 4.90
N ASP A 49 -3.75 29.86 4.09
CA ASP A 49 -4.84 28.94 4.41
C ASP A 49 -4.53 27.47 4.07
N PHE A 50 -3.55 27.21 3.20
CA PHE A 50 -3.20 25.88 2.73
C PHE A 50 -1.78 25.81 2.18
N ASP A 51 -1.21 24.61 2.15
CA ASP A 51 0.09 24.37 1.52
C ASP A 51 -0.08 24.26 -0.01
N ILE A 52 0.69 25.06 -0.75
CA ILE A 52 0.62 25.11 -2.21
C ILE A 52 0.95 23.76 -2.87
N PHE A 53 1.74 22.91 -2.20
CA PHE A 53 2.06 21.56 -2.69
C PHE A 53 0.87 20.59 -2.61
N GLU A 54 -0.21 20.91 -1.89
CA GLU A 54 -1.46 20.12 -1.90
C GLU A 54 -2.21 20.19 -3.24
N LEU A 55 -1.82 21.11 -4.13
CA LEU A 55 -2.32 21.16 -5.51
C LEU A 55 -1.69 20.08 -6.41
N GLU A 56 -0.60 19.46 -5.97
CA GLU A 56 -0.06 18.29 -6.66
C GLU A 56 -0.82 17.01 -6.26
N PRO A 57 -0.90 16.02 -7.16
CA PRO A 57 -1.45 14.72 -6.82
C PRO A 57 -0.78 14.14 -5.56
N PRO A 58 -1.55 13.50 -4.66
CA PRO A 58 -0.97 12.89 -3.47
C PRO A 58 0.03 11.79 -3.86
N LYS A 59 1.04 11.60 -3.02
CA LYS A 59 2.05 10.55 -3.25
C LYS A 59 1.38 9.17 -3.27
N PRO A 60 1.86 8.25 -4.14
CA PRO A 60 1.37 6.89 -4.14
C PRO A 60 1.51 6.24 -2.77
N ILE A 61 0.48 5.53 -2.33
CA ILE A 61 0.56 4.67 -1.16
C ILE A 61 1.57 3.55 -1.44
N THR A 62 2.40 3.22 -0.44
CA THR A 62 3.45 2.19 -0.57
C THR A 62 3.22 0.98 0.34
N LYS A 63 2.27 1.09 1.28
CA LYS A 63 1.96 0.07 2.29
C LYS A 63 0.45 0.02 2.52
N GLY A 64 -0.04 -1.15 2.94
CA GLY A 64 -1.45 -1.37 3.28
C GLY A 64 -2.26 -1.90 2.09
N SER A 65 -3.54 -1.54 2.06
CA SER A 65 -4.49 -1.88 1.01
C SER A 65 -5.25 -0.64 0.53
N TYR A 66 -5.80 -0.71 -0.69
CA TYR A 66 -6.68 0.30 -1.26
C TYR A 66 -7.94 -0.36 -1.81
N THR A 67 -9.02 0.39 -1.89
CA THR A 67 -10.28 -0.12 -2.44
C THR A 67 -10.31 0.07 -3.95
N MET A 68 -10.55 -1.00 -4.69
CA MET A 68 -10.77 -0.97 -6.14
C MET A 68 -11.97 -1.87 -6.45
N PHE A 69 -12.98 -1.31 -7.11
CA PHE A 69 -14.27 -1.95 -7.38
C PHE A 69 -15.00 -2.49 -6.14
N ASN A 70 -14.91 -1.76 -5.03
CA ASN A 70 -15.45 -2.16 -3.73
C ASN A 70 -14.74 -3.36 -3.06
N ASP A 71 -13.62 -3.82 -3.63
CA ASP A 71 -12.77 -4.85 -3.04
C ASP A 71 -11.48 -4.23 -2.48
N PRO A 72 -10.97 -4.71 -1.33
CA PRO A 72 -9.66 -4.30 -0.81
C PRO A 72 -8.54 -5.03 -1.56
N TRP A 73 -7.64 -4.26 -2.18
CA TRP A 73 -6.46 -4.73 -2.90
C TRP A 73 -5.19 -4.37 -2.12
N PRO A 74 -4.26 -5.32 -1.90
CA PRO A 74 -2.99 -5.01 -1.27
C PRO A 74 -2.13 -4.14 -2.20
N VAL A 75 -1.44 -3.14 -1.63
CA VAL A 75 -0.52 -2.28 -2.38
C VAL A 75 0.72 -3.05 -2.84
N VAL A 76 1.21 -3.94 -1.98
CA VAL A 76 2.34 -4.81 -2.28
C VAL A 76 1.77 -6.13 -2.78
N ASP A 77 2.03 -6.45 -4.04
CA ASP A 77 1.67 -7.74 -4.62
C ASP A 77 2.50 -8.84 -3.92
N ARG A 78 1.85 -9.54 -3.01
CA ARG A 78 2.40 -10.70 -2.32
C ARG A 78 1.41 -11.85 -2.48
N MET A 79 1.94 -13.05 -2.63
CA MET A 79 1.13 -14.26 -2.49
C MET A 79 0.50 -14.26 -1.09
N ARG A 80 -0.84 -14.25 -1.05
CA ARG A 80 -1.58 -14.40 0.20
C ARG A 80 -1.26 -15.76 0.82
N THR A 81 -1.19 -15.83 2.14
CA THR A 81 -0.99 -17.11 2.81
C THR A 81 -2.27 -17.95 2.79
N LEU A 82 -2.14 -19.26 3.05
CA LEU A 82 -3.31 -20.13 3.20
C LEU A 82 -4.20 -19.65 4.36
N GLU A 83 -3.59 -19.18 5.46
CA GLU A 83 -4.33 -18.64 6.59
C GLU A 83 -5.11 -17.36 6.23
N GLU A 84 -4.56 -16.49 5.38
CA GLU A 84 -5.21 -15.27 4.87
C GLU A 84 -6.33 -15.55 3.87
N THR A 85 -6.38 -16.76 3.30
CA THR A 85 -7.40 -17.19 2.34
C THR A 85 -8.45 -18.11 2.96
N GLU A 86 -8.45 -18.22 4.30
CA GLU A 86 -9.33 -19.13 5.06
C GLU A 86 -9.21 -20.60 4.63
N LEU A 87 -8.07 -20.96 4.04
CA LEU A 87 -7.77 -22.33 3.63
C LEU A 87 -7.01 -23.05 4.73
N GLU A 88 -7.45 -24.28 5.02
CA GLU A 88 -6.78 -25.12 5.99
C GLU A 88 -5.40 -25.54 5.48
N GLN A 89 -4.38 -25.26 6.29
CA GLN A 89 -3.02 -25.69 6.02
C GLN A 89 -2.85 -27.16 6.42
N LEU A 90 -2.83 -28.05 5.42
CA LEU A 90 -2.73 -29.51 5.64
C LEU A 90 -1.37 -29.99 6.15
N TYR A 91 -0.31 -29.22 5.93
CA TYR A 91 1.06 -29.61 6.28
C TYR A 91 1.73 -28.53 7.14
N PRO A 92 2.54 -28.90 8.15
CA PRO A 92 3.23 -27.92 8.99
C PRO A 92 4.14 -27.00 8.15
N LYS A 93 4.15 -25.71 8.49
CA LYS A 93 4.99 -24.69 7.85
C LYS A 93 6.45 -24.96 8.23
N GLY A 94 7.29 -25.38 7.28
CA GLY A 94 8.70 -25.69 7.56
C GLY A 94 9.44 -26.36 6.40
N GLU A 95 10.70 -26.73 6.63
CA GLU A 95 11.53 -27.44 5.64
C GLU A 95 11.16 -28.92 5.54
N ILE A 96 10.01 -29.21 4.92
CA ILE A 96 9.50 -30.57 4.67
C ILE A 96 10.56 -31.46 4.02
N ALA A 97 11.40 -30.88 3.15
CA ALA A 97 12.50 -31.59 2.49
C ALA A 97 13.53 -32.17 3.47
N LEU A 98 13.83 -31.46 4.58
CA LEU A 98 14.77 -31.92 5.59
C LEU A 98 14.21 -33.11 6.36
N GLU A 99 12.96 -33.01 6.80
CA GLU A 99 12.28 -34.09 7.54
C GLU A 99 12.07 -35.33 6.67
N LEU A 100 11.74 -35.15 5.39
CA LEU A 100 11.62 -36.27 4.45
C LEU A 100 12.95 -37.00 4.26
N LYS A 101 14.06 -36.27 4.21
CA LYS A 101 15.40 -36.85 4.12
C LYS A 101 15.76 -37.65 5.37
N LYS A 102 15.46 -37.13 6.56
CA LYS A 102 15.67 -37.83 7.83
C LYS A 102 14.85 -39.13 7.88
N LEU A 103 13.58 -39.06 7.48
CA LEU A 103 12.67 -40.19 7.51
C LEU A 103 13.12 -41.28 6.52
N ASN A 104 13.52 -40.91 5.31
CA ASN A 104 14.09 -41.84 4.34
C ASN A 104 15.33 -42.55 4.90
N ASN A 105 16.25 -41.78 5.50
CA ASN A 105 17.48 -42.35 6.06
C ASN A 105 17.17 -43.32 7.23
N SER A 106 16.20 -42.99 8.09
CA SER A 106 15.75 -43.85 9.18
C SER A 106 15.10 -45.14 8.66
N VAL A 107 14.28 -45.07 7.62
CA VAL A 107 13.62 -46.25 7.02
C VAL A 107 14.64 -47.21 6.42
N VAL A 108 15.62 -46.69 5.67
CA VAL A 108 16.69 -47.51 5.09
C VAL A 108 17.50 -48.18 6.20
N PHE A 109 17.85 -47.44 7.26
CA PHE A 109 18.61 -47.98 8.37
C PHE A 109 17.87 -49.10 9.11
N ASN A 110 16.60 -48.86 9.49
CA ASN A 110 15.74 -49.88 10.12
C ASN A 110 15.57 -51.12 9.23
N PHE A 111 15.50 -50.95 7.91
CA PHE A 111 15.40 -52.06 6.97
C PHE A 111 16.68 -52.92 6.95
N VAL A 112 17.85 -52.29 6.93
CA VAL A 112 19.14 -53.01 6.98
C VAL A 112 19.31 -53.73 8.30
N GLU A 113 19.00 -53.08 9.43
CA GLU A 113 19.03 -53.75 10.74
C GLU A 113 18.11 -54.96 10.78
N LEU A 114 16.89 -54.87 10.21
CA LEU A 114 15.97 -55.99 10.14
C LEU A 114 16.53 -57.16 9.31
N LEU A 115 17.24 -56.87 8.21
CA LEU A 115 17.89 -57.89 7.39
C LEU A 115 19.05 -58.58 8.14
N ASP A 116 19.80 -57.86 8.99
CA ASP A 116 20.89 -58.43 9.77
C ASP A 116 20.41 -59.30 10.94
N ILE A 117 19.18 -59.10 11.41
CA ILE A 117 18.56 -59.87 12.50
C ILE A 117 17.89 -61.16 12.00
N LEU A 118 17.57 -61.24 10.70
CA LEU A 118 16.86 -62.35 10.05
C LEU A 118 17.80 -63.44 9.53
#